data_AF-A0A519FG84-F1
#
_entry.id   AF-A0A519FG84-F1
#
_cell.length_a   1.000
_cell.length_b   1.000
_cell.length_c   1.000
_cell.angle_alpha   90.00
_cell.angle_beta   90.00
_cell.angle_gamma   90.00
#
_symmetry.space_group_name_H-M   'P 1'
#
loop_
_entity.id
_entity.type
_entity.pdbx_description
1 polymer ?
#
loop_
_entity_poly.entity_id
_entity_poly.type
_entity_poly.pdbx_seq_one_letter_code
_entity_poly.pdbx_strand_id
1 'polypeptide(L)'
;MRDSFRGCLLGGAVGDALGAPVEFMERTEILRHFGESGITEYALAYGRLGAITDDTQMTLFTAEGLLRARVRGNTRGICSPPGVIAFAYQR
;
A
#
# COMPACT_ATOMS: atom_id res chain seq x y z
N MET A 1 10.86 13.19 -12.20
CA MET A 1 9.75 13.41 -11.24
C MET A 1 8.63 12.38 -11.41
N ARG A 2 8.07 12.15 -12.61
CA ARG A 2 7.08 11.09 -12.84
C ARG A 2 7.58 9.70 -12.41
N ASP A 3 8.82 9.38 -12.73
CA ASP A 3 9.40 8.08 -12.39
C ASP A 3 9.62 7.91 -10.89
N SER A 4 9.89 9.01 -10.18
CA SER A 4 10.00 9.03 -8.71
C SER A 4 8.66 8.69 -8.05
N PHE A 5 7.55 9.25 -8.55
CA PHE A 5 6.21 8.90 -8.02
C PHE A 5 5.83 7.45 -8.30
N ARG A 6 6.13 6.96 -9.52
CA ARG A 6 5.90 5.55 -9.86
C ARG A 6 6.75 4.61 -9.00
N GLY A 7 8.03 4.93 -8.85
CA GLY A 7 8.95 4.17 -8.01
C GLY A 7 8.52 4.15 -6.54
N CYS A 8 7.99 5.25 -6.01
CA CYS A 8 7.46 5.29 -4.65
C CYS A 8 6.24 4.37 -4.47
N LEU A 9 5.27 4.41 -5.38
CA LEU A 9 4.07 3.55 -5.30
C LEU A 9 4.42 2.07 -5.51
N LEU A 10 5.26 1.75 -6.49
CA LEU A 10 5.68 0.38 -6.77
C LEU A 10 6.57 -0.17 -5.64
N GLY A 11 7.54 0.62 -5.18
CA GLY A 11 8.43 0.24 -4.08
C GLY A 11 7.67 0.03 -2.78
N GLY A 12 6.67 0.87 -2.49
CA GLY A 12 5.76 0.68 -1.37
C GLY A 12 5.01 -0.65 -1.46
N ALA A 13 4.41 -0.95 -2.61
CA ALA A 13 3.69 -2.21 -2.82
C ALA A 13 4.59 -3.46 -2.76
N VAL A 14 5.83 -3.35 -3.25
CA VAL A 14 6.85 -4.42 -3.13
C VAL A 14 7.26 -4.62 -1.66
N GLY A 15 7.48 -3.53 -0.93
CA GLY A 15 7.84 -3.57 0.49
C GLY A 15 6.73 -4.16 1.35
N ASP A 16 5.49 -3.73 1.11
CA ASP A 16 4.27 -4.29 1.72
C ASP A 16 4.19 -5.81 1.47
N ALA A 17 4.24 -6.24 0.21
CA ALA A 17 4.16 -7.65 -0.14
C ALA A 17 5.31 -8.52 0.42
N LEU A 18 6.50 -7.95 0.56
CA LEU A 18 7.65 -8.62 1.19
C LEU A 18 7.51 -8.69 2.72
N GLY A 19 6.97 -7.64 3.34
CA GLY A 19 6.82 -7.52 4.78
C GLY A 19 5.62 -8.28 5.35
N ALA A 20 4.55 -8.46 4.57
CA ALA A 20 3.30 -9.07 5.02
C ALA A 20 3.45 -10.43 5.72
N PRO A 21 4.29 -11.38 5.24
CA PRO A 21 4.46 -12.66 5.91
C PRO A 21 5.12 -12.58 7.30
N VAL A 22 5.77 -11.46 7.62
CA VAL A 22 6.57 -11.27 8.84
C VAL A 22 6.08 -10.14 9.74
N GLU A 23 4.96 -9.49 9.41
CA GLU A 23 4.46 -8.26 10.05
C GLU A 23 4.34 -8.37 11.59
N PHE A 24 3.93 -9.54 12.09
CA PHE A 24 3.72 -9.79 13.53
C PHE A 24 4.76 -10.75 14.13
N MET A 25 5.87 -10.99 13.44
CA MET A 25 6.94 -11.86 13.93
C MET A 25 8.00 -11.05 14.67
N GLU A 26 8.49 -11.60 15.78
CA GLU A 26 9.71 -11.09 16.41
C GLU A 26 10.91 -11.36 15.49
N ARG A 27 11.93 -10.51 15.57
CA ARG A 27 13.14 -10.65 14.74
C ARG A 27 13.77 -12.05 14.85
N THR A 28 13.78 -12.63 16.05
CA THR A 28 14.31 -13.98 16.29
C THR A 28 13.52 -15.06 15.56
N GLU A 29 12.21 -14.89 15.44
CA GLU A 29 11.34 -15.80 14.69
C GLU A 29 11.61 -15.68 13.19
N ILE A 30 11.71 -14.44 12.67
CA ILE A 30 12.07 -14.18 11.27
C ILE A 30 13.39 -14.89 10.92
N LEU A 31 14.43 -14.73 11.74
CA LEU A 31 15.73 -15.37 11.48
C LEU A 31 15.67 -16.90 11.59
N ARG A 32 14.84 -17.44 12.49
CA ARG A 32 14.64 -18.90 12.61
C ARG A 32 13.92 -19.48 11.40
N HIS A 33 12.96 -18.74 10.83
CA HIS A 33 12.15 -19.19 9.71
C HIS A 33 12.82 -18.97 8.34
N PHE A 34 13.52 -17.85 8.17
CA PHE A 34 14.06 -17.41 6.88
C PHE A 34 15.60 -17.41 6.82
N GLY A 35 16.28 -17.72 7.93
CA GLY A 35 17.74 -17.73 8.04
C GLY A 35 18.32 -16.38 8.45
N GLU A 36 19.65 -16.30 8.57
CA GLU A 36 20.36 -15.13 9.12
C GLU A 36 20.13 -13.83 8.33
N SER A 37 19.82 -13.94 7.03
CA SER A 37 19.50 -12.81 6.16
C SER A 37 18.06 -12.31 6.32
N GLY A 38 17.21 -13.01 7.07
CA GLY A 38 15.79 -12.73 7.18
C GLY A 38 15.04 -12.95 5.87
N ILE A 39 13.88 -12.30 5.72
CA ILE A 39 13.06 -12.42 4.51
C ILE A 39 13.73 -11.68 3.34
N THR A 40 14.02 -12.42 2.27
CA THR A 40 14.70 -11.92 1.06
C THR A 40 13.91 -12.19 -0.22
N GLU A 41 12.92 -13.07 -0.14
CA GLU A 41 12.01 -13.45 -1.21
C GLU A 41 10.58 -13.38 -0.69
N TYR A 42 9.61 -13.28 -1.60
CA TYR A 42 8.21 -13.33 -1.20
C TYR A 42 7.87 -14.67 -0.53
N ALA A 43 7.05 -14.60 0.50
CA ALA A 43 6.42 -15.76 1.12
C ALA A 43 4.89 -15.63 1.08
N LEU A 44 4.20 -16.72 1.40
CA LEU A 44 2.74 -16.71 1.44
C LEU A 44 2.25 -15.81 2.59
N ALA A 45 1.44 -14.83 2.25
CA ALA A 45 0.63 -14.05 3.20
C ALA A 45 -0.83 -14.11 2.76
N TYR A 46 -1.75 -14.31 3.70
CA TYR A 46 -3.20 -14.36 3.41
C TYR A 46 -3.58 -15.32 2.25
N GLY A 47 -2.86 -16.45 2.11
CA GLY A 47 -3.11 -17.46 1.08
C GLY A 47 -2.60 -17.13 -0.32
N ARG A 48 -1.81 -16.05 -0.50
CA ARG A 48 -1.25 -15.65 -1.80
C ARG A 48 0.22 -15.24 -1.69
N LEU A 49 1.03 -15.63 -2.68
CA LEU A 49 2.42 -15.18 -2.81
C LEU A 49 2.46 -13.75 -3.33
N GLY A 50 3.22 -12.87 -2.65
CA GLY A 50 3.30 -11.46 -3.02
C GLY A 50 1.96 -10.72 -2.90
N ALA A 51 1.18 -11.08 -1.87
CA ALA A 51 -0.08 -10.40 -1.56
C ALA A 51 0.22 -8.98 -1.05
N ILE A 52 -0.40 -7.97 -1.67
CA ILE A 52 -0.48 -6.64 -1.08
C ILE A 52 -1.50 -6.64 0.07
N THR A 53 -1.32 -5.77 1.06
CA THR A 53 -2.18 -5.68 2.25
C THR A 53 -3.00 -4.39 2.25
N ASP A 54 -3.56 -4.04 3.41
CA ASP A 54 -4.23 -2.77 3.63
C ASP A 54 -3.28 -1.57 3.42
N ASP A 55 -1.97 -1.71 3.64
CA ASP A 55 -0.99 -0.65 3.38
C ASP A 55 -1.05 -0.15 1.92
N THR A 56 -0.96 -1.07 0.95
CA THR A 56 -1.08 -0.70 -0.47
C THR A 56 -2.52 -0.29 -0.82
N GLN A 57 -3.53 -1.01 -0.33
CA GLN A 57 -4.93 -0.72 -0.67
C GLN A 57 -5.35 0.68 -0.21
N MET A 58 -5.06 1.04 1.04
CA MET A 58 -5.35 2.35 1.62
C MET A 58 -4.55 3.46 0.93
N THR A 59 -3.30 3.18 0.55
CA THR A 59 -2.49 4.10 -0.26
C THR A 59 -3.16 4.39 -1.61
N LEU A 60 -3.63 3.36 -2.31
CA LEU A 60 -4.32 3.53 -3.60
C LEU A 60 -5.67 4.23 -3.45
N PHE A 61 -6.45 3.92 -2.41
CA PHE A 61 -7.70 4.63 -2.11
C PHE A 61 -7.45 6.11 -1.78
N THR A 62 -6.38 6.43 -1.06
CA THR A 62 -5.96 7.82 -0.81
C THR A 62 -5.67 8.53 -2.13
N ALA A 63 -4.84 7.92 -2.99
CA ALA A 63 -4.45 8.50 -4.27
C ALA A 63 -5.67 8.73 -5.18
N GLU A 64 -6.58 7.76 -5.24
CA GLU A 64 -7.82 7.86 -5.99
C GLU A 64 -8.72 8.98 -5.44
N GLY A 65 -8.89 9.05 -4.12
CA GLY A 65 -9.65 10.10 -3.44
C GLY A 65 -9.13 11.50 -3.75
N LEU A 66 -7.81 11.68 -3.74
CA LEU A 66 -7.16 12.94 -4.10
C LEU A 66 -7.42 13.33 -5.56
N LEU A 67 -7.31 12.37 -6.49
CA LEU A 67 -7.60 12.61 -7.91
C LEU A 67 -9.07 12.98 -8.12
N ARG A 68 -10.01 12.26 -7.48
CA ARG A 68 -11.45 12.55 -7.54
C ARG A 68 -11.77 13.93 -6.96
N ALA A 69 -11.17 14.29 -5.83
CA ALA A 69 -11.35 15.61 -5.22
C ALA A 69 -10.88 16.72 -6.15
N ARG A 70 -9.70 16.54 -6.78
CA ARG A 70 -9.15 17.49 -7.75
C ARG A 70 -10.06 17.67 -8.97
N VAL A 71 -10.52 16.57 -9.57
CA VAL A 71 -11.44 16.61 -10.72
C VAL A 71 -12.76 17.28 -10.36
N ARG A 72 -13.35 16.94 -9.20
CA ARG A 72 -14.61 17.53 -8.74
C ARG A 72 -14.47 19.03 -8.47
N GLY A 73 -13.40 19.46 -7.82
CA GLY A 73 -13.09 20.87 -7.61
C GLY A 73 -12.97 21.63 -8.94
N ASN A 74 -12.22 21.09 -9.90
CA ASN A 74 -12.02 21.72 -11.20
C ASN A 74 -13.30 21.78 -12.06
N THR A 75 -14.18 20.79 -11.96
CA THR A 75 -15.38 20.68 -12.81
C THR A 75 -16.63 21.32 -12.22
N ARG A 76 -16.74 21.41 -10.89
CA ARG A 76 -17.96 21.87 -10.19
C ARG A 76 -17.73 23.06 -9.27
N GLY A 77 -16.48 23.50 -9.05
CA GLY A 77 -16.13 24.66 -8.21
C GLY A 77 -16.25 24.43 -6.70
N ILE A 78 -17.11 23.51 -6.26
CA ILE A 78 -17.31 23.17 -4.84
C ILE A 78 -16.75 21.77 -4.59
N CYS A 79 -15.88 21.58 -3.60
CA CYS A 79 -15.36 20.28 -3.19
C CYS A 79 -15.09 20.21 -1.68
N SER A 80 -15.42 19.06 -1.07
CA SER A 80 -14.90 18.67 0.25
C SER A 80 -13.88 17.56 0.05
N PRO A 81 -12.57 17.87 -0.05
CA PRO A 81 -11.54 16.84 -0.23
C PRO A 81 -11.57 15.75 0.84
N PRO A 82 -11.71 16.05 2.16
CA PRO A 82 -11.80 15.00 3.17
C PRO A 82 -12.99 14.06 2.93
N GLY A 83 -14.16 14.59 2.57
CA GLY A 83 -15.34 13.76 2.29
C GLY A 83 -15.15 12.88 1.05
N VAL A 84 -14.61 13.44 -0.03
CA VAL A 84 -14.36 12.68 -1.27
C VAL A 84 -13.31 11.59 -1.06
N ILE A 85 -12.27 11.87 -0.28
CA ILE A 85 -11.25 10.87 0.09
C ILE A 85 -11.87 9.78 0.95
N ALA A 86 -12.65 10.12 1.99
CA ALA A 86 -13.32 9.14 2.83
C ALA A 86 -14.22 8.17 2.05
N PHE A 87 -14.93 8.66 1.02
CA PHE A 87 -15.73 7.80 0.13
C PHE A 87 -14.88 6.81 -0.68
N ALA A 88 -13.60 7.09 -0.94
CA ALA A 88 -12.74 6.15 -1.65
C ALA A 88 -12.40 4.91 -0.81
N TYR A 89 -12.45 5.00 0.52
CA TYR A 89 -12.22 3.88 1.45
C TYR A 89 -13.44 3.00 1.67
N GLN A 90 -14.63 3.38 1.18
CA GLN A 90 -15.89 2.64 1.37
C GLN A 90 -16.14 1.62 0.25
N ARG A 91 -15.07 1.08 -0.35
CA ARG A 91 -15.14 0.16 -1.50
C ARG A 91 -15.01 -1.30 -1.11
#